data_AF-A0A7K3EV38-F1
#
_entry.id   AF-A0A7K3EV38-F1
#
_cell.length_a   1.000
_cell.length_b   1.000
_cell.length_c   1.000
_cell.angle_alpha   90.00
_cell.angle_beta   90.00
_cell.angle_gamma   90.00
#
_symmetry.space_group_name_H-M   'P 1'
#
loop_
_entity.id
_entity.type
_entity.pdbx_description
1 polymer ?
#
loop_
_entity_poly.entity_id
_entity_poly.type
_entity_poly.pdbx_seq_one_letter_code
_entity_poly.pdbx_strand_id
1 'polypeptide(L)'
;MFRTAVRVLPPWLSHALNAQRGPVPWNAVTRGALAGGPLLVVALAAGRASLGVVAAIAAMLAGINDRPGGRRTSVRRIGVPALAGAAGLLVGTYAGQHLDALALTLLLTVLGLLAGGVSAVGPVASAAGTQLLVGSAVGAGMPLPDPGWQSVLAFLAGAGWLLLLRLALPTPGSLTGGFRFDGERAAVAGVYDAVAALLDAVGTEDAAARRAALT
;
A
#
# COMPACT_ATOMS: atom_id res chain seq x y z
N MET A 1 18.11 -40.57 -22.86
CA MET A 1 16.83 -39.85 -22.93
C MET A 1 16.50 -39.36 -21.51
N PHE A 2 16.94 -38.14 -21.14
CA PHE A 2 16.76 -37.61 -19.79
C PHE A 2 15.39 -36.94 -19.67
N ARG A 3 14.49 -37.51 -18.85
CA ARG A 3 13.26 -36.84 -18.43
C ARG A 3 13.65 -35.70 -17.48
N THR A 4 13.41 -34.46 -17.89
CA THR A 4 13.47 -33.30 -17.00
C THR A 4 12.42 -33.48 -15.92
N ALA A 5 12.85 -33.72 -14.67
CA ALA A 5 11.95 -33.77 -13.53
C ALA A 5 11.37 -32.36 -13.31
N VAL A 6 10.10 -32.16 -13.62
CA VAL A 6 9.37 -30.95 -13.24
C VAL A 6 9.31 -30.95 -11.72
N ARG A 7 10.10 -30.09 -11.06
CA ARG A 7 9.99 -29.88 -9.61
C ARG A 7 8.61 -29.29 -9.34
N VAL A 8 7.70 -30.12 -8.81
CA VAL A 8 6.41 -29.66 -8.31
C VAL A 8 6.69 -28.90 -7.02
N LEU A 9 6.52 -27.57 -7.03
CA LEU A 9 6.63 -26.77 -5.82
C LEU A 9 5.47 -27.11 -4.86
N PRO A 10 5.70 -27.08 -3.54
CA PRO A 10 4.62 -27.17 -2.56
C PRO A 10 3.54 -26.11 -2.82
N PRO A 11 2.24 -26.41 -2.61
CA PRO A 11 1.14 -25.51 -2.93
C PRO A 11 1.24 -24.11 -2.27
N TRP A 12 1.78 -24.04 -1.06
CA TRP A 12 1.98 -22.77 -0.35
C TRP A 12 3.03 -21.89 -1.04
N LEU A 13 4.08 -22.51 -1.59
CA LEU A 13 5.16 -21.80 -2.27
C LEU A 13 4.75 -21.45 -3.71
N SER A 14 4.05 -22.34 -4.40
CA SER A 14 3.50 -22.04 -5.72
C SER A 14 2.48 -20.91 -5.65
N HIS A 15 1.63 -20.87 -4.60
CA HIS A 15 0.68 -19.77 -4.41
C HIS A 15 1.38 -18.44 -4.13
N ALA A 16 2.40 -18.42 -3.26
CA ALA A 16 3.17 -17.21 -2.96
C ALA A 16 3.93 -16.66 -4.17
N LEU A 17 4.36 -17.54 -5.07
CA LEU A 17 5.11 -17.18 -6.28
C LEU A 17 4.21 -16.94 -7.50
N ASN A 18 2.91 -17.22 -7.42
CA ASN A 18 1.99 -17.03 -8.52
C ASN A 18 1.63 -15.54 -8.66
N ALA A 19 2.45 -14.82 -9.44
CA ALA A 19 2.20 -13.43 -9.77
C ALA A 19 1.01 -13.32 -10.76
N GLN A 20 -0.16 -12.95 -10.25
CA GLN A 20 -1.32 -12.68 -11.08
C GLN A 20 -1.08 -11.43 -11.93
N ARG A 21 -1.11 -11.60 -13.27
CA ARG A 21 -1.04 -10.49 -14.23
C ARG A 21 -2.43 -9.87 -14.40
N GLY A 22 -2.83 -9.04 -13.45
CA GLY A 22 -4.01 -8.21 -13.56
C GLY A 22 -3.77 -6.95 -14.41
N PRO A 23 -4.82 -6.31 -14.94
CA PRO A 23 -4.68 -5.02 -15.60
C PRO A 23 -4.10 -3.97 -14.64
N VAL A 24 -3.19 -3.13 -15.14
CA VAL A 24 -2.52 -2.10 -14.32
C VAL A 24 -3.52 -1.00 -13.95
N PRO A 25 -3.69 -0.67 -12.65
CA PRO A 25 -4.59 0.40 -12.22
C PRO A 25 -3.96 1.78 -12.44
N TRP A 26 -3.94 2.25 -13.69
CA TRP A 26 -3.28 3.51 -14.09
C TRP A 26 -3.64 4.72 -13.23
N ASN A 27 -4.88 4.83 -12.75
CA ASN A 27 -5.30 5.92 -11.87
C ASN A 27 -4.60 5.91 -10.50
N ALA A 28 -4.29 4.72 -9.98
CA ALA A 28 -3.50 4.58 -8.76
C ALA A 28 -2.03 4.90 -9.04
N VAL A 29 -1.51 4.49 -10.20
CA VAL A 29 -0.14 4.80 -10.64
C VAL A 29 0.06 6.31 -10.76
N THR A 30 -0.82 7.01 -11.48
CA THR A 30 -0.73 8.46 -11.66
C THR A 30 -0.90 9.21 -10.35
N ARG A 31 -1.85 8.78 -9.50
CA ARG A 31 -2.01 9.35 -8.15
C ARG A 31 -0.76 9.15 -7.29
N GLY A 32 -0.15 7.98 -7.32
CA GLY A 32 1.10 7.69 -6.61
C GLY A 32 2.25 8.58 -7.11
N ALA A 33 2.39 8.73 -8.43
CA ALA A 33 3.39 9.60 -9.03
C ALA A 33 3.19 11.08 -8.63
N LEU A 34 1.94 11.56 -8.64
CA LEU A 34 1.56 12.90 -8.23
C LEU A 34 1.64 13.13 -6.72
N ALA A 35 1.60 12.07 -5.91
CA ALA A 35 1.73 12.18 -4.48
C ALA A 35 3.19 12.38 -4.05
N GLY A 36 4.11 11.58 -4.59
CA GLY A 36 5.54 11.66 -4.19
C GLY A 36 6.33 12.72 -4.96
N GLY A 37 6.20 12.76 -6.28
CA GLY A 37 7.07 13.54 -7.17
C GLY A 37 7.01 15.06 -6.91
N PRO A 38 5.83 15.69 -6.99
CA PRO A 38 5.68 17.13 -6.78
C PRO A 38 6.16 17.60 -5.40
N LEU A 39 5.85 16.86 -4.33
CA LEU A 39 6.30 17.21 -2.98
C LEU A 39 7.82 17.20 -2.87
N LEU A 40 8.47 16.18 -3.44
CA LEU A 40 9.92 16.09 -3.45
C LEU A 40 10.56 17.23 -4.26
N VAL A 41 10.02 17.55 -5.44
CA VAL A 41 10.52 18.64 -6.29
C VAL A 41 10.38 20.00 -5.57
N VAL A 42 9.24 20.26 -4.95
CA VAL A 42 9.02 21.51 -4.18
C VAL A 42 9.97 21.60 -3.00
N ALA A 43 10.19 20.50 -2.27
CA ALA A 43 11.11 20.47 -1.13
C ALA A 43 12.57 20.68 -1.57
N LEU A 44 12.98 20.12 -2.70
CA LEU A 44 14.31 20.36 -3.28
C LEU A 44 14.48 21.82 -3.69
N ALA A 45 13.49 22.41 -4.37
CA ALA A 45 13.52 23.82 -4.75
C ALA A 45 13.57 24.76 -3.52
N ALA A 46 12.97 24.36 -2.41
CA ALA A 46 13.00 25.10 -1.14
C ALA A 46 14.25 24.83 -0.29
N GLY A 47 15.20 24.01 -0.75
CA GLY A 47 16.40 23.64 0.01
C GLY A 47 16.13 22.74 1.22
N ARG A 48 14.98 22.06 1.27
CA ARG A 48 14.52 21.19 2.38
C ARG A 48 14.46 19.72 1.96
N ALA A 49 15.52 19.23 1.33
CA ALA A 49 15.58 17.90 0.73
C ALA A 49 15.25 16.76 1.73
N SER A 50 15.76 16.85 2.95
CA SER A 50 15.49 15.92 4.07
C SER A 50 13.99 15.76 4.35
N LEU A 51 13.27 16.87 4.53
CA LEU A 51 11.82 16.87 4.76
C LEU A 51 11.08 16.37 3.51
N GLY A 52 11.55 16.71 2.32
CA GLY A 52 11.02 16.21 1.05
C GLY A 52 11.07 14.69 0.94
N VAL A 53 12.19 14.07 1.33
CA VAL A 53 12.35 12.62 1.34
C VAL A 53 11.39 11.97 2.33
N VAL A 54 11.26 12.53 3.54
CA VAL A 54 10.31 12.01 4.55
C VAL A 54 8.87 12.09 4.05
N ALA A 55 8.49 13.22 3.44
CA ALA A 55 7.17 13.38 2.82
C ALA A 55 6.95 12.38 1.68
N ALA A 56 7.95 12.14 0.83
CA ALA A 56 7.88 11.19 -0.27
C ALA A 56 7.74 9.72 0.23
N ILE A 57 8.50 9.34 1.27
CA ILE A 57 8.35 8.03 1.92
C ILE A 57 6.94 7.87 2.48
N ALA A 58 6.42 8.89 3.16
CA ALA A 58 5.06 8.85 3.70
C ALA A 58 3.99 8.75 2.61
N ALA A 59 4.15 9.49 1.51
CA ALA A 59 3.28 9.39 0.33
C ALA A 59 3.33 7.98 -0.28
N MET A 60 4.52 7.37 -0.40
CA MET A 60 4.66 5.99 -0.86
C MET A 60 3.92 5.01 0.07
N LEU A 61 4.15 5.12 1.38
CA LEU A 61 3.50 4.26 2.38
C LEU A 61 1.97 4.43 2.38
N ALA A 62 1.47 5.65 2.19
CA ALA A 62 0.06 5.93 2.02
C ALA A 62 -0.49 5.28 0.74
N GLY A 63 0.28 5.27 -0.35
CA GLY A 63 -0.06 4.65 -1.62
C GLY A 63 -0.20 3.12 -1.52
N ILE A 64 0.62 2.45 -0.71
CA ILE A 64 0.48 1.02 -0.41
C ILE A 64 -0.89 0.70 0.23
N ASN A 65 -1.40 1.64 1.03
CA ASN A 65 -2.71 1.52 1.68
C ASN A 65 -3.87 2.04 0.81
N ASP A 66 -3.57 2.62 -0.34
CA ASP A 66 -4.55 3.13 -1.29
C ASP A 66 -5.14 2.01 -2.15
N ARG A 67 -6.07 1.23 -1.56
CA ARG A 67 -6.83 0.24 -2.32
C ARG A 67 -8.21 0.74 -2.72
N PRO A 68 -8.79 0.25 -3.84
CA PRO A 68 -10.14 0.60 -4.27
C PRO A 68 -11.19 0.49 -3.16
N GLY A 69 -12.16 1.39 -3.15
CA GLY A 69 -13.22 1.46 -2.13
C GLY A 69 -13.72 2.89 -1.89
N GLY A 70 -14.84 3.00 -1.16
CA GLY A 70 -15.49 4.29 -0.89
C GLY A 70 -14.65 5.27 -0.06
N ARG A 71 -14.92 6.57 -0.23
CA ARG A 71 -14.16 7.69 0.37
C ARG A 71 -13.95 7.57 1.88
N ARG A 72 -15.00 7.19 2.64
CA ARG A 72 -14.91 7.04 4.10
C ARG A 72 -13.94 5.93 4.53
N THR A 73 -13.96 4.81 3.81
CA THR A 73 -13.07 3.67 4.04
C THR A 73 -11.63 4.03 3.70
N SER A 74 -11.42 4.85 2.66
CA SER A 74 -10.12 5.39 2.26
C SER A 74 -9.44 6.18 3.38
N VAL A 75 -10.18 7.10 4.00
CA VAL A 75 -9.67 7.94 5.09
C VAL A 75 -9.18 7.07 6.23
N ARG A 76 -9.94 6.04 6.64
CA ARG A 76 -9.53 5.13 7.70
C ARG A 76 -8.31 4.28 7.30
N ARG A 77 -8.26 3.79 6.06
CA ARG A 77 -7.18 2.89 5.59
C ARG A 77 -5.85 3.60 5.35
N ILE A 78 -5.88 4.88 4.96
CA ILE A 78 -4.66 5.67 4.74
C ILE A 78 -4.30 6.43 6.02
N GLY A 79 -5.27 7.11 6.62
CA GLY A 79 -5.04 8.02 7.75
C GLY A 79 -4.62 7.31 9.03
N VAL A 80 -5.27 6.19 9.40
CA VAL A 80 -4.92 5.48 10.65
C VAL A 80 -3.49 4.95 10.60
N PRO A 81 -3.05 4.24 9.53
CA PRO A 81 -1.65 3.86 9.41
C PRO A 81 -0.73 5.08 9.38
N ALA A 82 -1.08 6.14 8.66
CA ALA A 82 -0.20 7.32 8.56
C ALA A 82 0.05 7.97 9.93
N LEU A 83 -0.97 8.05 10.78
CA LEU A 83 -0.81 8.53 12.15
C LEU A 83 0.09 7.59 12.97
N ALA A 84 -0.09 6.27 12.83
CA ALA A 84 0.74 5.28 13.50
C ALA A 84 2.21 5.34 13.03
N GLY A 85 2.44 5.54 11.73
CA GLY A 85 3.77 5.73 11.15
C GLY A 85 4.44 7.04 11.57
N ALA A 86 3.67 8.13 11.68
CA ALA A 86 4.15 9.39 12.22
C ALA A 86 4.55 9.27 13.71
N ALA A 87 3.74 8.56 14.50
CA ALA A 87 4.07 8.25 15.90
C ALA A 87 5.32 7.38 16.00
N GLY A 88 5.42 6.34 15.15
CA GLY A 88 6.61 5.51 14.99
C GLY A 88 7.84 6.35 14.68
N LEU A 89 7.77 7.23 13.68
CA LEU A 89 8.85 8.14 13.27
C LEU A 89 9.32 9.01 14.43
N LEU A 90 8.39 9.60 15.18
CA LEU A 90 8.70 10.41 16.35
C LEU A 90 9.45 9.59 17.40
N VAL A 91 8.88 8.43 17.79
CA VAL A 91 9.49 7.52 18.77
C VAL A 91 10.87 7.07 18.32
N GLY A 92 11.03 6.66 17.07
CA GLY A 92 12.29 6.22 16.48
C GLY A 92 13.35 7.33 16.49
N THR A 93 12.97 8.55 16.11
CA THR A 93 13.90 9.70 16.07
C THR A 93 14.45 10.00 17.45
N TYR A 94 13.58 10.10 18.46
CA TYR A 94 14.04 10.39 19.83
C TYR A 94 14.78 9.21 20.45
N ALA A 95 14.33 7.98 20.22
CA ALA A 95 15.00 6.78 20.70
C ALA A 95 16.41 6.65 20.10
N GLY A 96 16.57 6.84 18.79
CA GLY A 96 17.88 6.78 18.12
C GLY A 96 18.85 7.87 18.58
N GLN A 97 18.35 9.00 19.09
CA GLN A 97 19.18 10.08 19.64
C GLN A 97 19.64 9.84 21.08
N HIS A 98 18.85 9.11 21.90
CA HIS A 98 19.06 9.04 23.35
C HIS A 98 19.36 7.63 23.88
N LEU A 99 19.03 6.58 23.14
CA LEU A 99 19.22 5.21 23.56
C LEU A 99 20.49 4.62 22.93
N ASP A 100 21.12 3.71 23.66
CA ASP A 100 22.17 2.86 23.13
C ASP A 100 21.59 1.76 22.23
N ALA A 101 22.47 1.04 21.52
CA ALA A 101 22.05 0.03 20.54
C ALA A 101 21.20 -1.09 21.16
N LEU A 102 21.49 -1.48 22.40
CA LEU A 102 20.77 -2.54 23.09
C LEU A 102 19.37 -2.08 23.54
N ALA A 103 19.24 -0.91 24.17
CA ALA A 103 17.94 -0.38 24.56
C ALA A 103 17.07 -0.04 23.34
N LEU A 104 17.66 0.47 22.26
CA LEU A 104 16.95 0.70 20.99
C LEU A 104 16.42 -0.60 20.40
N THR A 105 17.21 -1.67 20.39
CA THR A 105 16.79 -2.99 19.91
C THR A 105 15.65 -3.55 20.74
N LEU A 106 15.72 -3.43 22.07
CA LEU A 106 14.64 -3.84 22.97
C LEU A 106 13.36 -3.05 22.72
N LEU A 107 13.46 -1.72 22.56
CA LEU A 107 12.32 -0.87 22.25
C LEU A 107 11.65 -1.30 20.94
N LEU A 108 12.42 -1.46 19.86
CA LEU A 108 11.89 -1.90 18.56
C LEU A 108 11.26 -3.30 18.64
N THR A 109 11.84 -4.19 19.47
CA THR A 109 11.28 -5.52 19.72
C THR A 109 9.92 -5.44 20.40
N VAL A 110 9.78 -4.61 21.44
CA VAL A 110 8.51 -4.39 22.14
C VAL A 110 7.47 -3.77 21.21
N LEU A 111 7.84 -2.74 20.45
CA LEU A 111 6.96 -2.15 19.44
C LEU A 111 6.54 -3.21 18.42
N GLY A 112 7.45 -4.09 18.00
CA GLY A 112 7.20 -5.20 17.08
C GLY A 112 6.15 -6.16 17.62
N LEU A 113 6.27 -6.56 18.88
CA LEU A 113 5.32 -7.42 19.57
C LEU A 113 3.93 -6.76 19.68
N LEU A 114 3.88 -5.48 20.04
CA LEU A 114 2.63 -4.72 20.14
C LEU A 114 1.97 -4.58 18.76
N ALA A 115 2.73 -4.21 17.73
CA ALA A 115 2.26 -4.10 16.35
C ALA A 115 1.76 -5.46 15.82
N GLY A 116 2.46 -6.54 16.10
CA GLY A 116 2.06 -7.91 15.78
C GLY A 116 0.75 -8.30 16.48
N GLY A 117 0.63 -8.02 17.78
CA GLY A 117 -0.59 -8.30 18.55
C GLY A 117 -1.81 -7.55 18.02
N VAL A 118 -1.65 -6.26 17.70
CA VAL A 118 -2.73 -5.42 17.15
C VAL A 118 -3.10 -5.83 15.71
N SER A 119 -2.21 -6.50 14.98
CA SER A 119 -2.47 -6.93 13.60
C SER A 119 -3.63 -7.94 13.48
N ALA A 120 -3.94 -8.69 14.54
CA ALA A 120 -5.04 -9.65 14.56
C ALA A 120 -6.44 -9.00 14.51
N VAL A 121 -6.55 -7.71 14.86
CA VAL A 121 -7.83 -6.98 14.89
C VAL A 121 -8.39 -6.73 13.49
N GLY A 122 -7.52 -6.64 12.47
CA GLY A 122 -7.94 -6.55 11.08
C GLY A 122 -6.99 -5.75 10.19
N PRO A 123 -7.35 -5.58 8.90
CA PRO A 123 -6.41 -5.07 7.89
C PRO A 123 -5.86 -3.66 8.14
N VAL A 124 -6.68 -2.77 8.71
CA VAL A 124 -6.24 -1.41 9.06
C VAL A 124 -5.29 -1.42 10.25
N ALA A 125 -5.59 -2.25 11.25
CA ALA A 125 -4.78 -2.37 12.45
C ALA A 125 -3.40 -2.97 12.12
N SER A 126 -3.38 -3.98 11.23
CA SER A 126 -2.13 -4.53 10.69
C SER A 126 -1.32 -3.49 9.92
N ALA A 127 -1.94 -2.74 9.01
CA ALA A 127 -1.25 -1.67 8.28
C ALA A 127 -0.70 -0.59 9.23
N ALA A 128 -1.42 -0.26 10.30
CA ALA A 128 -0.97 0.67 11.32
C ALA A 128 0.22 0.13 12.12
N GLY A 129 0.20 -1.15 12.49
CA GLY A 129 1.35 -1.83 13.11
C GLY A 129 2.59 -1.79 12.20
N THR A 130 2.44 -2.14 10.93
CA THR A 130 3.55 -2.07 9.96
C THR A 130 4.08 -0.66 9.80
N GLN A 131 3.21 0.34 9.62
CA GLN A 131 3.66 1.73 9.45
C GLN A 131 4.33 2.27 10.71
N LEU A 132 3.84 1.90 11.90
CA LEU A 132 4.49 2.25 13.17
C LEU A 132 5.93 1.70 13.24
N LEU A 133 6.14 0.44 12.86
CA LEU A 133 7.48 -0.17 12.85
C LEU A 133 8.40 0.40 11.79
N VAL A 134 7.87 0.63 10.58
CA VAL A 134 8.64 1.26 9.50
C VAL A 134 9.00 2.69 9.89
N GLY A 135 8.06 3.44 10.45
CA GLY A 135 8.29 4.79 10.96
C GLY A 135 9.38 4.80 12.03
N SER A 136 9.30 3.92 13.04
CA SER A 136 10.30 3.87 14.10
C SER A 136 11.68 3.46 13.61
N ALA A 137 11.76 2.49 12.68
CA ALA A 137 13.02 2.11 12.06
C ALA A 137 13.64 3.25 11.24
N VAL A 138 12.83 3.95 10.42
CA VAL A 138 13.28 5.11 9.64
C VAL A 138 13.75 6.24 10.56
N GLY A 139 12.99 6.57 11.60
CA GLY A 139 13.34 7.63 12.55
C GLY A 139 14.62 7.33 13.32
N ALA A 140 14.81 6.08 13.74
CA ALA A 140 16.02 5.70 14.47
C ALA A 140 17.25 5.57 13.56
N GLY A 141 17.07 5.16 12.30
CA GLY A 141 18.16 4.91 11.36
C GLY A 141 18.57 6.11 10.50
N MET A 142 17.72 7.13 10.37
CA MET A 142 18.03 8.35 9.62
C MET A 142 18.23 9.52 10.58
N PRO A 143 19.46 9.92 10.91
CA PRO A 143 19.69 11.16 11.63
C PRO A 143 19.33 12.33 10.72
N LEU A 144 18.09 12.82 10.84
CA LEU A 144 17.63 13.98 10.11
C LEU A 144 18.22 15.27 10.72
N PRO A 145 18.70 16.22 9.89
CA PRO A 145 19.23 17.48 10.38
C PRO A 145 18.13 18.41 10.93
N ASP A 146 16.89 18.21 10.49
CA ASP A 146 15.74 18.99 10.95
C ASP A 146 15.20 18.47 12.30
N PRO A 147 14.59 19.33 13.13
CA PRO A 147 13.93 18.92 14.36
C PRO A 147 12.91 17.79 14.13
N GLY A 148 12.88 16.80 15.01
CA GLY A 148 12.01 15.61 14.83
C GLY A 148 10.53 15.93 14.61
N TRP A 149 10.00 17.01 15.19
CA TRP A 149 8.63 17.46 14.96
C TRP A 149 8.39 17.91 13.51
N GLN A 150 9.38 18.51 12.83
CA GLN A 150 9.26 18.91 11.42
C GLN A 150 9.20 17.69 10.52
N SER A 151 10.00 16.66 10.80
CA SER A 151 9.95 15.38 10.09
C SER A 151 8.59 14.71 10.22
N VAL A 152 7.97 14.78 11.41
CA VAL A 152 6.61 14.27 11.65
C VAL A 152 5.57 15.04 10.86
N LEU A 153 5.65 16.37 10.82
CA LEU A 153 4.76 17.18 9.99
C LEU A 153 4.96 16.92 8.51
N ALA A 154 6.20 16.77 8.05
CA ALA A 154 6.50 16.43 6.66
C ALA A 154 5.95 15.04 6.28
N PHE A 155 6.06 14.06 7.20
CA PHE A 155 5.49 12.73 7.02
C PHE A 155 3.96 12.82 6.88
N LEU A 156 3.29 13.52 7.80
CA LEU A 156 1.84 13.71 7.74
C LEU A 156 1.40 14.49 6.50
N ALA A 157 2.18 15.48 6.07
CA ALA A 157 1.92 16.23 4.84
C ALA A 157 2.02 15.32 3.61
N GLY A 158 3.02 14.43 3.53
CA GLY A 158 3.16 13.47 2.44
C GLY A 158 2.00 12.47 2.36
N ALA A 159 1.66 11.83 3.48
CA ALA A 159 0.53 10.90 3.53
C ALA A 159 -0.81 11.62 3.32
N GLY A 160 -0.97 12.80 3.91
CA GLY A 160 -2.14 13.66 3.78
C GLY A 160 -2.35 14.15 2.36
N TRP A 161 -1.29 14.50 1.64
CA TRP A 161 -1.35 14.91 0.25
C TRP A 161 -1.89 13.80 -0.65
N LEU A 162 -1.42 12.56 -0.47
CA LEU A 162 -2.00 11.42 -1.20
C LEU A 162 -3.48 11.23 -0.88
N LEU A 163 -3.85 11.34 0.40
CA LEU A 163 -5.25 11.25 0.83
C LEU A 163 -6.10 12.37 0.20
N LEU A 164 -5.59 13.60 0.13
CA LEU A 164 -6.23 14.73 -0.53
C LEU A 164 -6.41 14.47 -2.02
N LEU A 165 -5.36 14.03 -2.73
CA LEU A 165 -5.45 13.64 -4.13
C LEU A 165 -6.50 12.55 -4.35
N ARG A 166 -6.55 11.54 -3.46
CA ARG A 166 -7.56 10.48 -3.53
C ARG A 166 -8.99 11.00 -3.36
N LEU A 167 -9.21 12.00 -2.51
CA LEU A 167 -10.52 12.58 -2.28
C LEU A 167 -10.90 13.61 -3.35
N ALA A 168 -9.93 14.33 -3.91
CA ALA A 168 -10.15 15.35 -4.92
C ALA A 168 -10.31 14.76 -6.33
N LEU A 169 -9.50 13.76 -6.70
CA LEU A 169 -9.58 13.15 -8.03
C LEU A 169 -10.77 12.17 -8.11
N PRO A 170 -11.59 12.24 -9.17
CA PRO A 170 -12.65 11.26 -9.41
C PRO A 170 -12.04 9.85 -9.50
N THR A 171 -12.58 8.92 -8.72
CA THR A 171 -12.28 7.51 -8.96
C THR A 171 -13.16 7.07 -10.14
N PRO A 172 -12.63 6.50 -11.22
CA PRO A 172 -13.47 6.00 -12.31
C PRO A 172 -14.39 4.91 -11.73
N GLY A 173 -15.70 5.13 -11.88
CA GLY A 173 -16.77 4.46 -11.12
C GLY A 173 -17.59 5.41 -10.24
N SER A 174 -17.11 6.65 -10.01
CA SER A 174 -17.83 7.72 -9.29
C SER A 174 -18.88 8.43 -10.14
N LEU A 175 -18.84 8.28 -11.47
CA LEU A 175 -19.73 8.98 -12.41
C LEU A 175 -20.94 8.14 -12.81
N THR A 176 -20.96 6.85 -12.47
CA THR A 176 -22.11 5.95 -12.60
C THR A 176 -22.67 5.75 -11.20
N GLY A 177 -23.80 6.39 -10.87
CA GLY A 177 -24.31 6.46 -9.51
C GLY A 177 -24.61 5.10 -8.87
N GLY A 178 -23.94 4.79 -7.75
CA GLY A 178 -24.20 3.55 -7.00
C GLY A 178 -23.09 3.11 -6.03
N PHE A 179 -22.67 3.97 -5.09
CA PHE A 179 -21.47 3.87 -4.22
C PHE A 179 -21.30 2.67 -3.27
N ARG A 180 -21.80 1.46 -3.56
CA ARG A 180 -21.53 0.31 -2.67
C ARG A 180 -21.02 -0.94 -3.35
N PHE A 181 -21.41 -1.21 -4.59
CA PHE A 181 -21.13 -2.51 -5.19
C PHE A 181 -20.75 -2.45 -6.67
N ASP A 182 -20.60 -1.29 -7.31
CA ASP A 182 -20.48 -1.27 -8.78
C ASP A 182 -19.17 -1.90 -9.30
N GLY A 183 -18.06 -1.76 -8.58
CA GLY A 183 -16.83 -2.48 -8.93
C GLY A 183 -16.94 -3.99 -8.72
N GLU A 184 -17.61 -4.41 -7.64
CA GLU A 184 -17.84 -5.82 -7.31
C GLU A 184 -18.86 -6.45 -8.29
N ARG A 185 -19.92 -5.72 -8.64
CA ARG A 185 -20.93 -6.11 -9.63
C ARG A 185 -20.37 -6.14 -11.04
N ALA A 186 -19.52 -5.19 -11.43
CA ALA A 186 -18.88 -5.22 -12.73
C ALA A 186 -17.88 -6.38 -12.83
N ALA A 187 -17.17 -6.70 -11.74
CA ALA A 187 -16.31 -7.88 -11.67
C ALA A 187 -17.13 -9.18 -11.76
N VAL A 188 -18.22 -9.28 -10.99
CA VAL A 188 -19.14 -10.42 -11.04
C VAL A 188 -19.82 -10.54 -12.40
N ALA A 189 -20.27 -9.43 -13.00
CA ALA A 189 -20.83 -9.39 -14.35
C ALA A 189 -19.79 -9.83 -15.37
N GLY A 190 -18.54 -9.36 -15.27
CA GLY A 190 -17.45 -9.81 -16.13
C GLY A 190 -17.17 -11.31 -16.01
N VAL A 191 -17.32 -11.90 -14.83
CA VAL A 191 -17.25 -13.37 -14.65
C VAL A 191 -18.43 -14.06 -15.34
N TYR A 192 -19.66 -13.55 -15.18
CA TYR A 192 -20.83 -14.10 -15.87
C TYR A 192 -20.73 -13.95 -17.39
N ASP A 193 -20.24 -12.83 -17.90
CA ASP A 193 -20.02 -12.59 -19.33
C ASP A 193 -18.93 -13.53 -19.88
N ALA A 194 -17.86 -13.76 -19.12
CA ALA A 194 -16.82 -14.71 -19.51
C ALA A 194 -17.32 -16.17 -19.51
N VAL A 195 -18.18 -16.53 -18.57
CA VAL A 195 -18.85 -17.84 -18.53
C VAL A 195 -19.84 -17.98 -19.70
N ALA A 196 -20.64 -16.94 -19.99
CA ALA A 196 -21.56 -16.93 -21.12
C ALA A 196 -20.81 -17.09 -22.45
N ALA A 197 -19.71 -16.36 -22.64
CA ALA A 197 -18.88 -16.47 -23.83
C ALA A 197 -18.18 -17.84 -23.97
N LEU A 198 -17.89 -18.53 -22.85
CA LEU A 198 -17.43 -19.92 -22.90
C LEU A 198 -18.57 -20.84 -23.36
N LEU A 199 -19.77 -20.67 -22.83
CA LEU A 199 -20.95 -21.47 -23.20
C LEU A 199 -21.29 -21.31 -24.68
N ASP A 200 -21.26 -20.07 -25.20
CA ASP A 200 -21.47 -19.79 -26.63
C ASP A 200 -20.39 -20.44 -27.52
N ALA A 201 -19.16 -20.60 -27.01
CA ALA A 201 -18.06 -21.22 -27.74
C ALA A 201 -18.09 -22.77 -27.67
N VAL A 202 -18.97 -23.39 -26.88
CA VAL A 202 -19.03 -24.86 -26.75
C VAL A 202 -19.34 -25.49 -28.11
N GLY A 203 -18.51 -26.44 -28.53
CA GLY A 203 -18.63 -27.10 -29.84
C GLY A 203 -17.92 -26.37 -30.99
N THR A 204 -17.27 -25.23 -30.71
CA THR A 204 -16.40 -24.52 -31.67
C THR A 204 -14.92 -24.74 -31.35
N GLU A 205 -14.03 -24.37 -32.28
CA GLU A 205 -12.58 -24.43 -32.09
C GLU A 205 -12.09 -23.51 -30.94
N ASP A 206 -12.85 -22.47 -30.60
CA ASP A 206 -12.52 -21.48 -29.56
C ASP A 206 -12.76 -21.97 -28.12
N ALA A 207 -13.45 -23.11 -27.93
CA ALA A 207 -13.83 -23.61 -26.61
C ALA A 207 -12.64 -23.83 -25.68
N ALA A 208 -11.53 -24.36 -26.20
CA ALA A 208 -10.32 -24.62 -25.41
C ALA A 208 -9.62 -23.33 -24.96
N ALA A 209 -9.56 -22.32 -25.84
CA ALA A 209 -8.96 -21.03 -25.54
C ALA A 209 -9.79 -20.26 -24.51
N ARG A 210 -11.12 -20.24 -24.66
CA ARG A 210 -12.04 -19.62 -23.69
C ARG A 210 -12.00 -20.31 -22.32
N ARG A 211 -11.83 -21.63 -22.28
CA ARG A 211 -11.69 -22.39 -21.03
C ARG A 211 -10.39 -22.08 -20.30
N ALA A 212 -9.27 -21.98 -21.04
CA ALA A 212 -7.98 -21.62 -20.47
C ALA A 212 -7.95 -20.19 -19.91
N ALA A 213 -8.76 -19.28 -20.45
CA ALA A 213 -8.87 -17.90 -19.95
C ALA A 213 -9.60 -17.80 -18.58
N LEU A 214 -10.30 -18.86 -18.14
CA LEU A 214 -11.04 -18.90 -16.87
C LEU A 214 -10.27 -19.60 -15.73
N THR A 215 -9.11 -20.20 -16.02
CA THR A 215 -8.28 -20.97 -15.06
C THR A 215 -6.94 -20.29 -14.84
#